data_AF-A0A373LRT8-F1
#
_entry.id   AF-A0A373LRT8-F1
#
_cell.length_a   1.000
_cell.length_b   1.000
_cell.length_c   1.000
_cell.angle_alpha   90.00
_cell.angle_beta   90.00
_cell.angle_gamma   90.00
#
_symmetry.space_group_name_H-M   'P 1'
#
loop_
_entity.id
_entity.type
_entity.pdbx_description
1 polymer ?
#
loop_
_entity_poly.entity_id
_entity_poly.type
_entity_poly.pdbx_seq_one_letter_code
_entity_poly.pdbx_strand_id
1 'polypeptide(L)'
;MKKILQSSFIMFMAVVTSLVMKPNLANASERIYDSVNIEKIDQLNNPGDYREIVIGKNYTGSLEKLFHVFINSTEKITIDKDNPKYASVDGVVFSKDMKQILYYPRKKNVGGSYTIPETVEKIGKMAFKETAIKEVKMGNKINTISQKAFDGSSILEVKIPDKVKTLGAAAFSSSKITNIDLNNVKKIKSRCFNYCNGLKTIDLKNVESIGKSAFYSCKNLKTVTGKKLKKISRFAFWGKTNLKKVYLTNGIKIGADTFDCMPTFDYGISFKKIKPYMFTGYMWNEVANAKGYQLKIKIFDSKNKKKNKTLIVNTKKSYMRAYGKTQKKMNKIVKKWKIKNADAKFSFRAYTKKNKKKIYTKWSNETTNRREVSVKF
;
A
#
# COMPACT_ATOMS: atom_id res chain seq x y z
N MET A 1 55.55 29.23 51.59
CA MET A 1 54.28 29.88 52.00
C MET A 1 53.30 29.84 50.85
N LYS A 2 52.11 29.24 51.08
CA LYS A 2 50.80 29.40 50.41
C LYS A 2 50.74 29.41 48.86
N LYS A 3 50.20 28.35 48.22
CA LYS A 3 48.75 28.20 47.82
C LYS A 3 48.39 29.16 46.66
N ILE A 4 48.00 28.74 45.45
CA ILE A 4 46.69 28.12 45.14
C ILE A 4 46.58 27.69 43.64
N LEU A 5 46.16 26.42 43.45
CA LEU A 5 45.30 25.78 42.41
C LEU A 5 45.74 25.70 40.92
N GLN A 6 46.04 24.48 40.41
CA GLN A 6 45.15 23.44 39.81
C GLN A 6 44.76 23.76 38.34
N SER A 7 44.77 22.87 37.34
CA SER A 7 44.78 21.40 37.25
C SER A 7 44.96 21.05 35.74
N SER A 8 45.99 20.32 35.33
CA SER A 8 46.01 18.87 35.04
C SER A 8 45.55 18.42 33.63
N PHE A 9 46.42 17.63 33.00
CA PHE A 9 46.14 16.36 32.28
C PHE A 9 45.78 16.33 30.76
N ILE A 10 46.77 15.90 29.97
CA ILE A 10 46.77 14.83 28.92
C ILE A 10 45.60 14.79 27.89
N MET A 11 45.90 14.89 26.57
CA MET A 11 45.73 13.79 25.59
C MET A 11 46.20 14.07 24.15
N PHE A 12 46.69 13.00 23.53
CA PHE A 12 47.12 12.71 22.16
C PHE A 12 46.05 12.95 21.05
N MET A 13 46.53 13.08 19.80
CA MET A 13 45.88 12.83 18.48
C MET A 13 44.87 13.84 17.89
N ALA A 14 45.23 14.46 16.75
CA ALA A 14 44.73 14.04 15.42
C ALA A 14 45.22 15.00 14.31
N VAL A 15 45.93 14.44 13.33
CA VAL A 15 46.28 15.08 12.06
C VAL A 15 45.04 15.14 11.17
N VAL A 16 44.62 16.34 10.79
CA VAL A 16 43.69 16.57 9.68
C VAL A 16 44.43 17.38 8.61
N THR A 17 44.81 16.72 7.53
CA THR A 17 45.15 17.28 6.22
C THR A 17 44.22 16.57 5.22
N SER A 18 43.59 17.15 4.20
CA SER A 18 43.76 18.43 3.51
C SER A 18 42.44 18.74 2.79
N LEU A 19 42.03 20.01 2.78
CA LEU A 19 40.93 20.55 1.97
C LEU A 19 41.58 21.36 0.84
N VAL A 20 41.38 20.99 -0.42
CA VAL A 20 41.96 21.70 -1.57
C VAL A 20 40.84 22.21 -2.49
N MET A 21 40.57 23.54 -2.42
CA MET A 21 40.39 24.51 -3.52
C MET A 21 39.37 25.63 -3.26
N LYS A 22 39.73 26.81 -3.81
CA LYS A 22 39.24 28.18 -3.61
C LYS A 22 37.77 28.43 -4.04
N PRO A 23 37.09 29.45 -3.48
CA PRO A 23 35.69 29.73 -3.77
C PRO A 23 35.55 30.56 -5.05
N ASN A 24 34.79 30.06 -6.03
CA ASN A 24 34.18 30.90 -7.06
C ASN A 24 32.69 31.02 -6.73
N LEU A 25 32.27 32.24 -6.38
CA LEU A 25 30.90 32.62 -6.02
C LEU A 25 30.04 32.73 -7.28
N ALA A 26 29.52 31.60 -7.76
CA ALA A 26 28.40 31.59 -8.70
C ALA A 26 27.61 30.27 -8.56
N ASN A 27 26.32 30.39 -8.22
CA ASN A 27 25.31 29.35 -8.05
C ASN A 27 25.37 28.52 -6.75
N ALA A 28 24.33 28.66 -5.93
CA ALA A 28 23.98 27.72 -4.86
C ALA A 28 23.42 26.40 -5.45
N SER A 29 24.17 25.79 -6.38
CA SER A 29 23.94 24.42 -6.85
C SER A 29 24.51 23.44 -5.83
N GLU A 30 23.71 22.43 -5.47
CA GLU A 30 24.02 21.34 -4.54
C GLU A 30 25.50 20.92 -4.60
N ARG A 31 26.26 21.16 -3.53
CA ARG A 31 27.64 20.67 -3.43
C ARG A 31 27.59 19.15 -3.31
N ILE A 32 27.98 18.47 -4.39
CA ILE A 32 28.20 17.03 -4.42
C ILE A 32 29.68 16.79 -4.09
N TYR A 33 29.96 15.96 -3.08
CA TYR A 33 31.31 15.61 -2.65
C TYR A 33 31.66 14.18 -3.10
N ASP A 34 32.95 13.92 -3.35
CA ASP A 34 33.36 12.61 -3.86
C ASP A 34 33.21 11.49 -2.83
N SER A 35 33.65 11.70 -1.58
CA SER A 35 33.58 10.69 -0.54
C SER A 35 33.47 11.25 0.88
N VAL A 36 32.95 10.44 1.81
CA VAL A 36 32.99 10.70 3.27
C VAL A 36 33.28 9.41 4.02
N ASN A 37 34.18 9.47 5.01
CA ASN A 37 34.41 8.38 5.95
C ASN A 37 33.52 8.56 7.19
N ILE A 38 32.71 7.56 7.49
CA ILE A 38 31.77 7.58 8.61
C ILE A 38 32.35 6.71 9.73
N GLU A 39 33.02 7.35 10.68
CA GLU A 39 33.31 6.71 11.98
C GLU A 39 32.09 6.77 12.91
N LYS A 40 31.25 7.81 12.77
CA LYS A 40 29.95 7.96 13.44
C LYS A 40 28.91 8.48 12.45
N ILE A 41 27.81 7.75 12.25
CA ILE A 41 26.74 8.11 11.30
C ILE A 41 26.03 9.43 11.64
N ASP A 42 26.21 9.90 12.88
CA ASP A 42 25.72 11.17 13.41
C ASP A 42 26.49 12.38 12.83
N GLN A 43 27.63 12.17 12.17
CA GLN A 43 28.34 13.21 11.42
C GLN A 43 27.64 13.58 10.10
N LEU A 44 26.64 12.80 9.66
CA LEU A 44 25.81 13.11 8.49
C LEU A 44 24.76 14.22 8.74
N ASN A 45 24.83 14.94 9.86
CA ASN A 45 23.83 15.92 10.30
C ASN A 45 23.61 17.11 9.33
N ASN A 46 24.43 17.24 8.28
CA ASN A 46 24.17 18.10 7.13
C ASN A 46 24.78 17.47 5.88
N PRO A 47 24.07 16.59 5.15
CA PRO A 47 24.71 15.78 4.14
C PRO A 47 24.85 16.63 2.88
N GLY A 48 26.06 17.09 2.59
CA GLY A 48 26.42 17.22 1.18
C GLY A 48 26.04 15.95 0.43
N ASP A 49 25.74 16.07 -0.85
CA ASP A 49 25.40 14.90 -1.63
C ASP A 49 26.72 14.13 -1.90
N TYR A 50 26.97 13.01 -1.22
CA TYR A 50 28.22 12.25 -1.38
C TYR A 50 28.05 11.14 -2.44
N ARG A 51 28.99 11.04 -3.38
CA ARG A 51 29.03 9.92 -4.35
C ARG A 51 29.43 8.61 -3.67
N GLU A 52 30.40 8.66 -2.76
CA GLU A 52 30.85 7.52 -1.96
C GLU A 52 30.70 7.75 -0.46
N ILE A 53 30.29 6.69 0.25
CA ILE A 53 30.34 6.63 1.71
C ILE A 53 31.27 5.48 2.10
N VAL A 54 32.26 5.74 2.94
CA VAL A 54 33.18 4.74 3.47
C VAL A 54 32.81 4.47 4.93
N ILE A 55 32.75 3.20 5.32
CA ILE A 55 32.42 2.76 6.68
C ILE A 55 33.59 1.91 7.19
N GLY A 56 34.21 2.38 8.28
CA GLY A 56 35.36 1.72 8.89
C GLY A 56 35.02 0.44 9.69
N LYS A 57 36.05 -0.35 10.01
CA LYS A 57 35.94 -1.60 10.79
C LYS A 57 35.26 -1.45 12.15
N ASN A 58 35.39 -0.30 12.80
CA ASN A 58 34.89 -0.07 14.16
C ASN A 58 33.39 0.32 14.20
N TYR A 59 32.76 0.56 13.05
CA TYR A 59 31.36 0.97 13.02
C TYR A 59 30.41 -0.21 13.28
N THR A 60 29.69 -0.18 14.40
CA THR A 60 28.71 -1.21 14.80
C THR A 60 27.25 -0.69 14.83
N GLY A 61 27.06 0.61 14.56
CA GLY A 61 25.78 1.31 14.63
C GLY A 61 24.74 0.83 13.59
N SER A 62 23.56 1.43 13.64
CA SER A 62 22.48 1.19 12.68
C SER A 62 22.64 2.05 11.42
N LEU A 63 22.55 1.43 10.25
CA LEU A 63 22.54 2.14 8.96
C LEU A 63 21.20 2.80 8.64
N GLU A 64 20.21 2.75 9.54
CA GLU A 64 18.88 3.33 9.27
C GLU A 64 18.91 4.83 8.93
N LYS A 65 19.91 5.58 9.42
CA LYS A 65 20.04 7.01 9.07
C LYS A 65 20.25 7.22 7.57
N LEU A 66 20.86 6.28 6.84
CA LEU A 66 21.01 6.36 5.38
C LEU A 66 19.66 6.48 4.64
N PHE A 67 18.54 6.10 5.27
CA PHE A 67 17.20 6.24 4.67
C PHE A 67 16.52 7.58 4.95
N HIS A 68 16.98 8.31 5.97
CA HIS A 68 16.34 9.52 6.50
C HIS A 68 17.11 10.79 6.17
N VAL A 69 18.42 10.66 6.01
CA VAL A 69 19.31 11.72 5.55
C VAL A 69 19.07 11.91 4.03
N PHE A 70 18.99 13.17 3.55
CA PHE A 70 18.77 13.52 2.14
C PHE A 70 19.98 13.22 1.25
N ILE A 71 20.55 12.02 1.35
CA ILE A 71 21.66 11.59 0.49
C ILE A 71 21.06 11.07 -0.81
N ASN A 72 20.97 11.95 -1.79
CA ASN A 72 20.37 11.68 -3.09
C ASN A 72 21.40 11.29 -4.14
N SER A 73 22.68 11.59 -3.93
CA SER A 73 23.74 11.38 -4.93
C SER A 73 24.61 10.14 -4.75
N THR A 74 24.40 9.30 -3.72
CA THR A 74 25.28 8.15 -3.47
C THR A 74 25.20 7.08 -4.55
N GLU A 75 26.36 6.72 -5.06
CA GLU A 75 26.61 5.72 -6.10
C GLU A 75 27.23 4.44 -5.51
N LYS A 76 28.02 4.55 -4.43
CA LYS A 76 28.61 3.40 -3.75
C LYS A 76 28.79 3.62 -2.25
N ILE A 77 28.71 2.54 -1.49
CA ILE A 77 29.15 2.49 -0.09
C ILE A 77 30.25 1.44 0.03
N THR A 78 31.41 1.85 0.50
CA THR A 78 32.54 0.95 0.78
C THR A 78 32.56 0.62 2.26
N ILE A 79 32.75 -0.65 2.60
CA ILE A 79 32.81 -1.12 4.00
C ILE A 79 34.13 -1.86 4.17
N ASP A 80 34.85 -1.53 5.23
CA ASP A 80 36.06 -2.23 5.64
C ASP A 80 35.80 -3.74 5.75
N LYS A 81 36.69 -4.57 5.17
CA LYS A 81 36.58 -6.03 5.17
C LYS A 81 36.50 -6.63 6.58
N ASP A 82 37.08 -5.96 7.57
CA ASP A 82 37.12 -6.40 8.96
C ASP A 82 35.93 -5.86 9.77
N ASN A 83 35.00 -5.11 9.15
CA ASN A 83 33.77 -4.70 9.81
C ASN A 83 32.98 -5.94 10.27
N PRO A 84 32.57 -6.04 11.55
CA PRO A 84 31.97 -7.25 12.10
C PRO A 84 30.50 -7.45 11.71
N LYS A 85 29.83 -6.43 11.18
CA LYS A 85 28.36 -6.41 11.03
C LYS A 85 27.90 -6.33 9.58
N TYR A 86 28.66 -5.64 8.74
CA TYR A 86 28.27 -5.35 7.37
C TYR A 86 29.34 -5.77 6.37
N ALA A 87 28.90 -5.97 5.14
CA ALA A 87 29.76 -6.18 3.99
C ALA A 87 29.32 -5.25 2.85
N SER A 88 30.25 -4.85 1.99
CA SER A 88 29.94 -4.19 0.73
C SER A 88 30.40 -5.06 -0.43
N VAL A 89 29.53 -5.24 -1.41
CA VAL A 89 29.86 -5.88 -2.68
C VAL A 89 29.39 -4.96 -3.80
N ASP A 90 30.32 -4.52 -4.65
CA ASP A 90 30.04 -3.56 -5.73
C ASP A 90 29.33 -2.29 -5.23
N GLY A 91 29.75 -1.78 -4.07
CA GLY A 91 29.16 -0.57 -3.47
C GLY A 91 27.77 -0.75 -2.86
N VAL A 92 27.21 -1.96 -2.85
CA VAL A 92 25.92 -2.30 -2.24
C VAL A 92 26.13 -2.93 -0.87
N VAL A 93 25.33 -2.52 0.11
CA VAL A 93 25.51 -2.95 1.50
C VAL A 93 24.68 -4.18 1.82
N PHE A 94 25.33 -5.16 2.44
CA PHE A 94 24.77 -6.42 2.90
C PHE A 94 25.01 -6.64 4.40
N SER A 95 24.26 -7.57 4.99
CA SER A 95 24.67 -8.21 6.24
C SER A 95 26.00 -8.94 6.05
N LYS A 96 26.79 -9.09 7.12
CA LYS A 96 28.10 -9.75 7.05
C LYS A 96 28.05 -11.17 6.47
N ASP A 97 26.97 -11.89 6.76
CA ASP A 97 26.71 -13.25 6.25
C ASP A 97 26.20 -13.31 4.80
N MET A 98 26.07 -12.15 4.12
CA MET A 98 25.58 -12.03 2.75
C MET A 98 24.15 -12.57 2.51
N LYS A 99 23.36 -12.76 3.57
CA LYS A 99 21.97 -13.24 3.48
C LYS A 99 20.94 -12.13 3.31
N GLN A 100 21.29 -10.88 3.59
CA GLN A 100 20.36 -9.76 3.49
C GLN A 100 21.00 -8.57 2.79
N ILE A 101 20.34 -8.05 1.75
CA ILE A 101 20.65 -6.72 1.23
C ILE A 101 20.04 -5.66 2.16
N LEU A 102 20.86 -4.72 2.58
CA LEU A 102 20.52 -3.70 3.57
C LEU A 102 20.30 -2.33 2.93
N TYR A 103 21.14 -1.96 1.97
CA TYR A 103 21.07 -0.64 1.33
C TYR A 103 21.66 -0.69 -0.08
N TYR A 104 20.90 -0.21 -1.04
CA TYR A 104 21.31 0.03 -2.42
C TYR A 104 21.40 1.56 -2.65
N PRO A 105 22.57 2.09 -3.07
CA PRO A 105 22.73 3.52 -3.29
C PRO A 105 21.81 4.08 -4.38
N ARG A 106 21.18 5.24 -4.12
CA ARG A 106 20.08 5.78 -4.95
C ARG A 106 20.50 6.09 -6.40
N LYS A 107 21.76 6.50 -6.61
CA LYS A 107 22.34 6.78 -7.94
C LYS A 107 23.15 5.63 -8.52
N LYS A 108 23.29 4.49 -7.83
CA LYS A 108 23.98 3.34 -8.42
C LYS A 108 23.19 2.81 -9.63
N ASN A 109 23.86 2.72 -10.78
CA ASN A 109 23.31 2.19 -12.04
C ASN A 109 22.01 2.89 -12.48
N VAL A 110 21.95 4.23 -12.44
CA VAL A 110 20.77 5.00 -12.88
C VAL A 110 20.25 4.51 -14.24
N GLY A 111 18.97 4.14 -14.30
CA GLY A 111 18.33 3.66 -15.52
C GLY A 111 18.69 2.22 -15.93
N GLY A 112 19.63 1.57 -15.23
CA GLY A 112 20.12 0.23 -15.52
C GLY A 112 19.46 -0.87 -14.70
N SER A 113 20.18 -1.99 -14.55
CA SER A 113 19.75 -3.20 -13.85
C SER A 113 20.69 -3.57 -12.70
N TYR A 114 20.20 -4.36 -11.76
CA TYR A 114 21.03 -4.99 -10.72
C TYR A 114 20.66 -6.46 -10.51
N THR A 115 21.66 -7.34 -10.42
CA THR A 115 21.48 -8.77 -10.09
C THR A 115 21.85 -8.99 -8.63
N ILE A 116 20.88 -9.44 -7.83
CA ILE A 116 21.11 -9.75 -6.42
C ILE A 116 21.88 -11.08 -6.34
N PRO A 117 22.97 -11.17 -5.53
CA PRO A 117 23.69 -12.43 -5.34
C PRO A 117 22.80 -13.58 -4.83
N GLU A 118 23.04 -14.81 -5.32
CA GLU A 118 22.24 -16.01 -4.99
C GLU A 118 22.31 -16.44 -3.51
N THR A 119 23.24 -15.88 -2.72
CA THR A 119 23.31 -16.09 -1.27
C THR A 119 22.21 -15.35 -0.51
N VAL A 120 21.60 -14.34 -1.12
CA VAL A 120 20.65 -13.45 -0.46
C VAL A 120 19.29 -14.15 -0.28
N GLU A 121 18.83 -14.15 0.96
CA GLU A 121 17.54 -14.71 1.37
C GLU A 121 16.49 -13.61 1.63
N LYS A 122 16.93 -12.37 1.88
CA LYS A 122 16.06 -11.27 2.28
C LYS A 122 16.42 -9.93 1.66
N ILE A 123 15.39 -9.24 1.16
CA ILE A 123 15.47 -7.82 0.82
C ILE A 123 15.06 -7.01 2.05
N GLY A 124 16.00 -6.26 2.60
CA GLY A 124 15.87 -5.48 3.82
C GLY A 124 14.84 -4.37 3.74
N LYS A 125 14.48 -3.82 4.91
CA LYS A 125 13.60 -2.65 5.02
C LYS A 125 14.25 -1.50 4.26
N MET A 126 13.49 -0.85 3.38
CA MET A 126 13.95 0.32 2.59
C MET A 126 15.18 0.08 1.70
N ALA A 127 15.62 -1.17 1.47
CA ALA A 127 16.90 -1.47 0.82
C ALA A 127 17.06 -0.83 -0.57
N PHE A 128 16.00 -0.74 -1.37
CA PHE A 128 15.95 -0.10 -2.68
C PHE A 128 15.00 1.11 -2.71
N LYS A 129 14.78 1.77 -1.57
CA LYS A 129 13.94 2.98 -1.50
C LYS A 129 14.51 4.09 -2.39
N GLU A 130 13.66 4.70 -3.22
CA GLU A 130 13.99 5.84 -4.09
C GLU A 130 15.17 5.58 -5.04
N THR A 131 15.37 4.32 -5.44
CA THR A 131 16.42 3.94 -6.38
C THR A 131 16.04 4.24 -7.83
N ALA A 132 17.05 4.57 -8.65
CA ALA A 132 16.86 4.94 -10.05
C ALA A 132 17.05 3.79 -11.05
N ILE A 133 17.29 2.55 -10.58
CA ILE A 133 17.35 1.36 -11.43
C ILE A 133 15.97 1.01 -12.01
N LYS A 134 15.94 0.43 -13.21
CA LYS A 134 14.72 0.00 -13.91
C LYS A 134 14.41 -1.49 -13.71
N GLU A 135 15.43 -2.30 -13.42
CA GLU A 135 15.30 -3.76 -13.28
C GLU A 135 16.10 -4.26 -12.07
N VAL A 136 15.50 -5.22 -11.34
CA VAL A 136 16.19 -6.00 -10.30
C VAL A 136 15.98 -7.48 -10.57
N LYS A 137 17.07 -8.21 -10.82
CA LYS A 137 17.05 -9.67 -10.99
C LYS A 137 17.19 -10.31 -9.61
N MET A 138 16.11 -10.90 -9.14
CA MET A 138 16.01 -11.53 -7.83
C MET A 138 16.50 -12.99 -7.87
N GLY A 139 17.37 -13.36 -6.93
CA GLY A 139 17.82 -14.75 -6.75
C GLY A 139 16.73 -15.67 -6.18
N ASN A 140 16.92 -16.99 -6.35
CA ASN A 140 15.89 -17.99 -6.03
C ASN A 140 15.73 -18.27 -4.52
N LYS A 141 16.73 -17.91 -3.70
CA LYS A 141 16.72 -18.10 -2.24
C LYS A 141 15.93 -17.03 -1.51
N ILE A 142 15.61 -15.91 -2.16
CA ILE A 142 14.87 -14.80 -1.56
C ILE A 142 13.49 -15.29 -1.12
N ASN A 143 13.26 -15.25 0.19
CA ASN A 143 12.02 -15.63 0.83
C ASN A 143 11.27 -14.44 1.45
N THR A 144 11.94 -13.29 1.59
CA THR A 144 11.40 -12.10 2.26
C THR A 144 11.64 -10.82 1.48
N ILE A 145 10.57 -10.06 1.22
CA ILE A 145 10.61 -8.67 0.75
C ILE A 145 10.01 -7.77 1.84
N SER A 146 10.88 -7.00 2.50
CA SER A 146 10.54 -6.27 3.72
C SER A 146 9.75 -4.98 3.49
N GLN A 147 9.36 -4.33 4.58
CA GLN A 147 8.64 -3.05 4.55
C GLN A 147 9.42 -2.00 3.75
N LYS A 148 8.72 -1.29 2.85
CA LYS A 148 9.28 -0.21 2.02
C LYS A 148 10.48 -0.59 1.15
N ALA A 149 10.74 -1.88 0.94
CA ALA A 149 11.93 -2.36 0.24
C ALA A 149 12.19 -1.64 -1.10
N PHE A 150 11.15 -1.32 -1.86
CA PHE A 150 11.19 -0.65 -3.16
C PHE A 150 10.31 0.62 -3.19
N ASP A 151 10.08 1.26 -2.04
CA ASP A 151 9.27 2.48 -1.93
C ASP A 151 9.87 3.62 -2.78
N GLY A 152 9.12 4.21 -3.70
CA GLY A 152 9.58 5.27 -4.60
C GLY A 152 10.59 4.85 -5.68
N SER A 153 10.84 3.54 -5.85
CA SER A 153 11.81 3.05 -6.84
C SER A 153 11.34 3.24 -8.29
N SER A 154 12.32 3.34 -9.19
CA SER A 154 12.10 3.46 -10.65
C SER A 154 11.94 2.11 -11.38
N ILE A 155 11.89 1.00 -10.62
CA ILE A 155 11.74 -0.33 -11.20
C ILE A 155 10.42 -0.45 -11.96
N LEU A 156 10.48 -1.03 -13.17
CA LEU A 156 9.33 -1.15 -14.06
C LEU A 156 8.65 -2.51 -13.96
N GLU A 157 9.45 -3.55 -13.72
CA GLU A 157 9.01 -4.93 -13.63
C GLU A 157 9.76 -5.68 -12.53
N VAL A 158 9.07 -6.61 -11.87
CA VAL A 158 9.65 -7.47 -10.85
C VAL A 158 9.04 -8.87 -10.97
N LYS A 159 9.89 -9.88 -11.08
CA LYS A 159 9.51 -11.29 -10.89
C LYS A 159 9.68 -11.65 -9.42
N ILE A 160 8.57 -11.91 -8.74
CA ILE A 160 8.61 -12.29 -7.31
C ILE A 160 9.04 -13.76 -7.18
N PRO A 161 10.12 -14.05 -6.42
CA PRO A 161 10.61 -15.42 -6.23
C PRO A 161 9.58 -16.34 -5.57
N ASP A 162 9.64 -17.64 -5.88
CA ASP A 162 8.63 -18.62 -5.48
C ASP A 162 8.46 -18.75 -3.96
N LYS A 163 9.54 -18.52 -3.20
CA LYS A 163 9.53 -18.59 -1.74
C LYS A 163 8.83 -17.39 -1.07
N VAL A 164 8.64 -16.28 -1.78
CA VAL A 164 8.00 -15.07 -1.23
C VAL A 164 6.48 -15.23 -1.20
N LYS A 165 5.94 -15.54 -0.01
CA LYS A 165 4.48 -15.70 0.18
C LYS A 165 3.76 -14.43 0.65
N THR A 166 4.50 -13.45 1.19
CA THR A 166 3.94 -12.20 1.73
C THR A 166 4.79 -11.02 1.29
N LEU A 167 4.14 -9.98 0.77
CA LEU A 167 4.80 -8.70 0.48
C LEU A 167 4.71 -7.75 1.68
N GLY A 168 5.83 -7.10 2.00
CA GLY A 168 5.97 -6.13 3.09
C GLY A 168 5.01 -4.94 3.00
N ALA A 169 4.79 -4.27 4.13
CA ALA A 169 4.00 -3.04 4.15
C ALA A 169 4.70 -1.97 3.31
N ALA A 170 3.97 -1.27 2.46
CA ALA A 170 4.52 -0.28 1.53
C ALA A 170 5.70 -0.78 0.68
N ALA A 171 5.87 -2.10 0.49
CA ALA A 171 7.05 -2.67 -0.18
C ALA A 171 7.32 -2.07 -1.57
N PHE A 172 6.29 -1.75 -2.33
CA PHE A 172 6.35 -1.13 -3.65
C PHE A 172 5.59 0.20 -3.71
N SER A 173 5.40 0.86 -2.56
CA SER A 173 4.73 2.17 -2.49
C SER A 173 5.37 3.16 -3.48
N SER A 174 4.59 3.94 -4.21
CA SER A 174 5.05 4.95 -5.18
C SER A 174 6.04 4.45 -6.25
N SER A 175 6.19 3.14 -6.43
CA SER A 175 7.08 2.56 -7.43
C SER A 175 6.53 2.77 -8.85
N LYS A 176 7.43 2.77 -9.84
CA LYS A 176 7.08 2.89 -11.27
C LYS A 176 6.64 1.58 -11.92
N ILE A 177 6.44 0.53 -11.14
CA ILE A 177 6.02 -0.79 -11.63
C ILE A 177 4.80 -0.68 -12.53
N THR A 178 4.92 -1.31 -13.70
CA THR A 178 3.85 -1.47 -14.70
C THR A 178 3.33 -2.89 -14.76
N ASN A 179 4.18 -3.87 -14.44
CA ASN A 179 3.85 -5.29 -14.40
C ASN A 179 4.55 -6.00 -13.22
N ILE A 180 3.84 -6.91 -12.58
CA ILE A 180 4.36 -7.72 -11.47
C ILE A 180 3.68 -9.08 -11.45
N ASP A 181 4.47 -10.15 -11.41
CA ASP A 181 3.95 -11.50 -11.21
C ASP A 181 3.76 -11.78 -9.71
N LEU A 182 2.52 -12.07 -9.32
CA LEU A 182 2.11 -12.39 -7.95
C LEU A 182 1.64 -13.84 -7.79
N ASN A 183 1.98 -14.74 -8.73
CA ASN A 183 1.54 -16.14 -8.74
C ASN A 183 1.80 -16.86 -7.41
N ASN A 184 2.90 -16.57 -6.72
CA ASN A 184 3.28 -17.20 -5.45
C ASN A 184 2.81 -16.47 -4.19
N VAL A 185 2.32 -15.23 -4.34
CA VAL A 185 2.00 -14.35 -3.21
C VAL A 185 0.62 -14.68 -2.67
N LYS A 186 0.53 -14.89 -1.35
CA LYS A 186 -0.72 -15.14 -0.61
C LYS A 186 -1.23 -13.89 0.10
N LYS A 187 -0.34 -13.00 0.56
CA LYS A 187 -0.71 -11.85 1.37
C LYS A 187 -0.02 -10.57 0.90
N ILE A 188 -0.81 -9.52 0.70
CA ILE A 188 -0.34 -8.16 0.39
C ILE A 188 -0.58 -7.31 1.64
N LYS A 189 0.47 -6.78 2.26
CA LYS A 189 0.35 -5.93 3.47
C LYS A 189 -0.14 -4.51 3.13
N SER A 190 -0.39 -3.74 4.19
CA SER A 190 -0.88 -2.37 4.08
C SER A 190 0.01 -1.50 3.20
N ARG A 191 -0.62 -0.67 2.35
CA ARG A 191 0.02 0.27 1.41
C ARG A 191 1.00 -0.38 0.42
N CYS A 192 1.04 -1.70 0.25
CA CYS A 192 2.09 -2.37 -0.51
C CYS A 192 2.36 -1.77 -1.90
N PHE A 193 1.31 -1.39 -2.63
CA PHE A 193 1.36 -0.79 -3.97
C PHE A 193 0.66 0.58 -4.03
N ASN A 194 0.53 1.33 -2.91
CA ASN A 194 -0.13 2.63 -3.00
C ASN A 194 0.64 3.56 -3.94
N TYR A 195 -0.06 4.41 -4.69
CA TYR A 195 0.50 5.32 -5.68
C TYR A 195 1.30 4.65 -6.82
N CYS A 196 1.18 3.33 -7.02
CA CYS A 196 1.71 2.64 -8.20
C CYS A 196 0.87 2.99 -9.45
N ASN A 197 1.08 4.19 -9.99
CA ASN A 197 0.33 4.69 -11.14
C ASN A 197 0.75 4.04 -12.46
N GLY A 198 1.84 3.27 -12.52
CA GLY A 198 2.21 2.48 -13.71
C GLY A 198 1.31 1.26 -13.93
N LEU A 199 0.74 0.70 -12.85
CA LEU A 199 -0.08 -0.52 -12.90
C LEU A 199 -1.42 -0.28 -13.60
N LYS A 200 -1.63 -0.97 -14.73
CA LYS A 200 -2.91 -0.95 -15.47
C LYS A 200 -3.83 -2.10 -15.10
N THR A 201 -3.25 -3.26 -14.81
CA THR A 201 -3.94 -4.50 -14.44
C THR A 201 -3.17 -5.22 -13.36
N ILE A 202 -3.83 -6.07 -12.59
CA ILE A 202 -3.14 -6.93 -11.62
C ILE A 202 -3.86 -8.27 -11.45
N ASP A 203 -3.10 -9.36 -11.58
CA ASP A 203 -3.58 -10.72 -11.31
C ASP A 203 -3.34 -11.07 -9.83
N LEU A 204 -4.42 -11.19 -9.07
CA LEU A 204 -4.43 -11.59 -7.66
C LEU A 204 -5.04 -12.98 -7.47
N LYS A 205 -5.04 -13.85 -8.49
CA LYS A 205 -5.72 -15.16 -8.45
C LYS A 205 -5.32 -16.05 -7.27
N ASN A 206 -4.08 -15.91 -6.78
CA ASN A 206 -3.54 -16.69 -5.66
C ASN A 206 -3.50 -15.94 -4.33
N VAL A 207 -3.79 -14.64 -4.33
CA VAL A 207 -3.80 -13.81 -3.12
C VAL A 207 -5.05 -14.10 -2.30
N GLU A 208 -4.88 -14.23 -0.99
CA GLU A 208 -5.95 -14.51 -0.03
C GLU A 208 -6.38 -13.27 0.75
N SER A 209 -5.45 -12.33 1.00
CA SER A 209 -5.75 -11.12 1.76
C SER A 209 -5.01 -9.88 1.27
N ILE A 210 -5.74 -8.77 1.21
CA ILE A 210 -5.22 -7.43 0.86
C ILE A 210 -5.33 -6.50 2.07
N GLY A 211 -4.19 -5.87 2.42
CA GLY A 211 -4.04 -4.95 3.54
C GLY A 211 -4.65 -3.57 3.31
N LYS A 212 -4.64 -2.74 4.36
CA LYS A 212 -5.21 -1.38 4.34
C LYS A 212 -4.52 -0.55 3.26
N SER A 213 -5.28 0.13 2.39
CA SER A 213 -4.74 1.04 1.38
C SER A 213 -3.73 0.40 0.41
N ALA A 214 -3.76 -0.92 0.21
CA ALA A 214 -2.73 -1.63 -0.55
C ALA A 214 -2.55 -1.14 -1.99
N PHE A 215 -3.62 -0.72 -2.68
CA PHE A 215 -3.64 -0.13 -4.03
C PHE A 215 -4.26 1.26 -4.00
N TYR A 216 -4.00 2.00 -2.92
CA TYR A 216 -4.54 3.34 -2.77
C TYR A 216 -3.94 4.27 -3.83
N SER A 217 -4.79 5.00 -4.56
CA SER A 217 -4.39 5.92 -5.63
C SER A 217 -3.54 5.29 -6.75
N CYS A 218 -3.84 4.04 -7.13
CA CYS A 218 -3.31 3.46 -8.37
C CYS A 218 -4.19 3.90 -9.54
N LYS A 219 -4.02 5.13 -10.02
CA LYS A 219 -4.99 5.83 -10.89
C LYS A 219 -5.24 5.17 -12.25
N ASN A 220 -4.28 4.36 -12.72
CA ASN A 220 -4.37 3.67 -14.01
C ASN A 220 -4.88 2.23 -13.89
N LEU A 221 -5.14 1.73 -12.68
CA LEU A 221 -5.55 0.35 -12.45
C LEU A 221 -7.03 0.17 -12.85
N LYS A 222 -7.29 -0.52 -13.96
CA LYS A 222 -8.66 -0.66 -14.51
C LYS A 222 -9.36 -1.95 -14.11
N THR A 223 -8.61 -3.01 -13.84
CA THR A 223 -9.16 -4.36 -13.63
C THR A 223 -8.37 -5.13 -12.58
N VAL A 224 -9.11 -5.85 -11.73
CA VAL A 224 -8.56 -6.72 -10.68
C VAL A 224 -9.22 -8.09 -10.76
N THR A 225 -8.40 -9.14 -10.74
CA THR A 225 -8.86 -10.54 -10.67
C THR A 225 -8.38 -11.18 -9.38
N GLY A 226 -9.28 -11.76 -8.57
CA GLY A 226 -8.95 -12.32 -7.27
C GLY A 226 -9.85 -13.48 -6.86
N LYS A 227 -9.67 -14.64 -7.51
CA LYS A 227 -10.50 -15.86 -7.32
C LYS A 227 -10.32 -16.54 -5.95
N LYS A 228 -9.20 -16.33 -5.25
CA LYS A 228 -8.92 -16.86 -3.90
C LYS A 228 -9.00 -15.81 -2.79
N LEU A 229 -9.39 -14.57 -3.11
CA LEU A 229 -9.45 -13.50 -2.12
C LEU A 229 -10.54 -13.77 -1.07
N LYS A 230 -10.12 -13.86 0.19
CA LYS A 230 -11.01 -14.04 1.35
C LYS A 230 -11.32 -12.70 2.02
N LYS A 231 -10.36 -11.75 1.99
CA LYS A 231 -10.48 -10.46 2.67
C LYS A 231 -9.79 -9.32 1.92
N ILE A 232 -10.47 -8.17 1.83
CA ILE A 232 -9.92 -6.90 1.36
C ILE A 232 -10.13 -5.87 2.46
N SER A 233 -9.08 -5.18 2.89
CA SER A 233 -9.15 -4.21 3.99
C SER A 233 -9.56 -2.82 3.51
N ARG A 234 -9.89 -1.93 4.48
CA ARG A 234 -10.34 -0.56 4.21
C ARG A 234 -9.40 0.21 3.27
N PHE A 235 -9.96 1.03 2.40
CA PHE A 235 -9.25 1.89 1.43
C PHE A 235 -8.37 1.16 0.42
N ALA A 236 -8.45 -0.17 0.29
CA ALA A 236 -7.49 -0.91 -0.52
C ALA A 236 -7.43 -0.45 -1.98
N PHE A 237 -8.54 0.00 -2.58
CA PHE A 237 -8.61 0.54 -3.94
C PHE A 237 -9.24 1.94 -3.97
N TRP A 238 -9.00 2.75 -2.94
CA TRP A 238 -9.48 4.14 -2.85
C TRP A 238 -8.45 5.13 -3.40
N GLY A 239 -8.83 6.33 -3.84
CA GLY A 239 -7.91 7.42 -4.18
C GLY A 239 -7.79 7.72 -5.69
N LYS A 240 -8.91 7.70 -6.41
CA LYS A 240 -9.04 7.77 -7.86
C LYS A 240 -8.50 6.52 -8.59
N THR A 241 -8.59 5.35 -7.98
CA THR A 241 -8.15 4.08 -8.60
C THR A 241 -9.02 3.69 -9.81
N ASN A 242 -10.25 4.22 -9.92
CA ASN A 242 -11.13 4.17 -11.10
C ASN A 242 -11.30 2.77 -11.74
N LEU A 243 -11.43 1.74 -10.90
CA LEU A 243 -11.68 0.37 -11.33
C LEU A 243 -13.00 0.29 -12.10
N LYS A 244 -12.96 -0.37 -13.27
CA LYS A 244 -14.16 -0.63 -14.07
C LYS A 244 -14.79 -1.97 -13.73
N LYS A 245 -13.96 -3.02 -13.58
CA LYS A 245 -14.42 -4.38 -13.35
C LYS A 245 -13.55 -5.09 -12.33
N VAL A 246 -14.17 -5.88 -11.47
CA VAL A 246 -13.50 -6.76 -10.51
C VAL A 246 -14.06 -8.18 -10.62
N TYR A 247 -13.16 -9.16 -10.55
CA TYR A 247 -13.51 -10.58 -10.54
C TYR A 247 -13.19 -11.15 -9.16
N LEU A 248 -14.18 -11.38 -8.31
CA LEU A 248 -13.99 -11.70 -6.90
C LEU A 248 -14.76 -12.94 -6.47
N THR A 249 -14.31 -13.61 -5.41
CA THR A 249 -15.03 -14.74 -4.83
C THR A 249 -16.33 -14.29 -4.15
N ASN A 250 -17.40 -15.09 -4.31
CA ASN A 250 -18.65 -14.86 -3.61
C ASN A 250 -18.48 -14.93 -2.08
N GLY A 251 -19.06 -13.99 -1.33
CA GLY A 251 -18.96 -13.95 0.13
C GLY A 251 -17.66 -13.34 0.70
N ILE A 252 -16.82 -12.75 -0.15
CA ILE A 252 -15.60 -12.04 0.26
C ILE A 252 -15.86 -10.97 1.35
N LYS A 253 -14.98 -10.89 2.35
CA LYS A 253 -15.03 -9.85 3.40
C LYS A 253 -14.37 -8.57 2.89
N ILE A 254 -15.16 -7.53 2.63
CA ILE A 254 -14.69 -6.25 2.12
C ILE A 254 -14.79 -5.19 3.23
N GLY A 255 -13.68 -4.51 3.49
CA GLY A 255 -13.59 -3.43 4.46
C GLY A 255 -14.34 -2.17 4.03
N ALA A 256 -14.58 -1.29 4.99
CA ALA A 256 -15.14 0.02 4.75
C ALA A 256 -14.37 0.79 3.67
N ASP A 257 -15.07 1.52 2.81
CA ASP A 257 -14.44 2.46 1.87
C ASP A 257 -13.35 1.79 1.04
N THR A 258 -13.53 0.52 0.67
CA THR A 258 -12.53 -0.24 -0.09
C THR A 258 -12.39 0.31 -1.50
N PHE A 259 -13.52 0.71 -2.12
CA PHE A 259 -13.60 1.25 -3.46
C PHE A 259 -14.19 2.66 -3.37
N ASP A 260 -13.58 3.61 -4.06
CA ASP A 260 -14.10 4.97 -4.27
C ASP A 260 -14.88 5.12 -5.59
N CYS A 261 -14.85 4.07 -6.40
CA CYS A 261 -15.58 3.88 -7.63
C CYS A 261 -16.64 2.79 -7.45
N MET A 262 -17.48 2.60 -8.47
CA MET A 262 -18.52 1.57 -8.47
C MET A 262 -18.21 0.51 -9.53
N PRO A 263 -17.16 -0.33 -9.35
CA PRO A 263 -16.84 -1.32 -10.35
C PRO A 263 -17.95 -2.36 -10.46
N THR A 264 -18.09 -2.94 -11.65
CA THR A 264 -18.92 -4.13 -11.83
C THR A 264 -18.22 -5.34 -11.23
N PHE A 265 -18.91 -6.04 -10.33
CA PHE A 265 -18.42 -7.27 -9.73
C PHE A 265 -18.92 -8.46 -10.54
N ASP A 266 -17.97 -9.30 -10.93
CA ASP A 266 -18.22 -10.61 -11.49
C ASP A 266 -17.75 -11.66 -10.48
N TYR A 267 -18.66 -12.55 -10.08
CA TYR A 267 -18.37 -13.57 -9.07
C TYR A 267 -18.01 -14.93 -9.68
N GLY A 268 -18.07 -15.10 -11.00
CA GLY A 268 -17.77 -16.37 -11.68
C GLY A 268 -18.67 -17.53 -11.26
N ILE A 269 -19.87 -17.26 -10.74
CA ILE A 269 -20.84 -18.26 -10.29
C ILE A 269 -22.24 -17.97 -10.85
N SER A 270 -23.12 -18.98 -10.79
CA SER A 270 -24.53 -18.82 -11.19
C SER A 270 -25.19 -17.62 -10.52
N PHE A 271 -25.91 -16.82 -11.31
CA PHE A 271 -26.57 -15.58 -10.86
C PHE A 271 -27.43 -15.77 -9.60
N LYS A 272 -28.16 -16.89 -9.50
CA LYS A 272 -29.01 -17.22 -8.34
C LYS A 272 -28.21 -17.41 -7.04
N LYS A 273 -26.93 -17.81 -7.14
CA LYS A 273 -26.05 -18.11 -6.01
C LYS A 273 -25.27 -16.88 -5.51
N ILE A 274 -25.23 -15.80 -6.30
CA ILE A 274 -24.54 -14.55 -5.94
C ILE A 274 -25.14 -13.96 -4.66
N LYS A 275 -24.27 -13.57 -3.73
CA LYS A 275 -24.61 -12.74 -2.56
C LYS A 275 -23.91 -11.39 -2.74
N PRO A 276 -24.63 -10.35 -3.19
CA PRO A 276 -24.00 -9.10 -3.60
C PRO A 276 -23.62 -8.24 -2.37
N TYR A 277 -22.76 -7.25 -2.57
CA TYR A 277 -22.13 -6.46 -1.51
C TYR A 277 -22.72 -5.05 -1.41
N MET A 278 -23.11 -4.67 -0.20
CA MET A 278 -23.66 -3.35 0.11
C MET A 278 -22.58 -2.52 0.80
N PHE A 279 -22.19 -1.39 0.20
CA PHE A 279 -21.15 -0.50 0.77
C PHE A 279 -21.72 0.31 1.93
N THR A 280 -22.82 1.02 1.66
CA THR A 280 -23.59 1.82 2.60
C THR A 280 -25.08 1.66 2.29
N GLY A 281 -25.98 2.16 3.15
CA GLY A 281 -27.42 1.99 2.98
C GLY A 281 -27.98 2.40 1.60
N TYR A 282 -27.29 3.27 0.85
CA TYR A 282 -27.71 3.75 -0.47
C TYR A 282 -26.70 3.50 -1.61
N MET A 283 -25.57 2.85 -1.33
CA MET A 283 -24.55 2.49 -2.33
C MET A 283 -24.22 1.01 -2.27
N TRP A 284 -24.22 0.35 -3.43
CA TRP A 284 -23.85 -1.05 -3.56
C TRP A 284 -23.08 -1.29 -4.85
N ASN A 285 -22.47 -2.47 -4.97
CA ASN A 285 -21.72 -2.80 -6.18
C ASN A 285 -22.63 -3.13 -7.35
N GLU A 286 -22.19 -2.83 -8.56
CA GLU A 286 -22.81 -3.40 -9.75
C GLU A 286 -22.60 -4.90 -9.79
N VAL A 287 -23.64 -5.65 -10.14
CA VAL A 287 -23.56 -7.10 -10.33
C VAL A 287 -23.54 -7.36 -11.83
N ALA A 288 -22.52 -8.06 -12.31
CA ALA A 288 -22.42 -8.45 -13.70
C ALA A 288 -23.72 -9.13 -14.19
N ASN A 289 -24.18 -8.75 -15.39
CA ASN A 289 -25.40 -9.25 -16.03
C ASN A 289 -26.74 -8.86 -15.35
N ALA A 290 -26.73 -7.95 -14.36
CA ALA A 290 -27.95 -7.43 -13.77
C ALA A 290 -28.72 -6.51 -14.73
N LYS A 291 -30.04 -6.65 -14.78
CA LYS A 291 -30.97 -5.74 -15.47
C LYS A 291 -31.60 -4.71 -14.51
N GLY A 292 -31.42 -4.90 -13.21
CA GLY A 292 -31.82 -3.95 -12.17
C GLY A 292 -31.71 -4.57 -10.77
N TYR A 293 -32.22 -3.85 -9.78
CA TYR A 293 -32.07 -4.18 -8.36
C TYR A 293 -33.39 -4.04 -7.60
N GLN A 294 -33.51 -4.80 -6.52
CA GLN A 294 -34.51 -4.58 -5.47
C GLN A 294 -33.79 -4.22 -4.18
N LEU A 295 -34.23 -3.14 -3.55
CA LEU A 295 -33.79 -2.70 -2.24
C LEU A 295 -34.88 -3.06 -1.22
N LYS A 296 -34.47 -3.67 -0.11
CA LYS A 296 -35.28 -3.96 1.06
C LYS A 296 -34.84 -3.07 2.20
N ILE A 297 -35.78 -2.31 2.75
CA ILE A 297 -35.56 -1.31 3.80
C ILE A 297 -36.44 -1.71 4.98
N LYS A 298 -35.83 -2.10 6.09
CA LYS A 298 -36.52 -2.37 7.35
C LYS A 298 -36.41 -1.15 8.24
N ILE A 299 -37.50 -0.42 8.41
CA ILE A 299 -37.61 0.77 9.26
C ILE A 299 -38.12 0.32 10.62
N PHE A 300 -37.56 0.83 11.71
CA PHE A 300 -38.01 0.50 13.06
C PHE A 300 -37.80 1.66 14.03
N ASP A 301 -38.62 1.72 15.07
CA ASP A 301 -38.44 2.63 16.20
C ASP A 301 -37.14 2.31 16.94
N SER A 302 -36.24 3.30 17.02
CA SER A 302 -34.94 3.16 17.66
C SER A 302 -35.03 2.82 19.15
N LYS A 303 -36.10 3.24 19.84
CA LYS A 303 -36.27 3.04 21.28
C LYS A 303 -36.94 1.70 21.62
N ASN A 304 -38.09 1.44 21.00
CA ASN A 304 -38.94 0.31 21.41
C ASN A 304 -38.89 -0.88 20.41
N LYS A 305 -38.39 -0.70 19.18
CA LYS A 305 -38.35 -1.71 18.08
C LYS A 305 -39.68 -2.42 17.74
N LYS A 306 -40.74 -2.29 18.56
CA LYS A 306 -42.09 -2.85 18.36
C LYS A 306 -42.73 -2.32 17.08
N LYS A 307 -42.58 -1.02 16.80
CA LYS A 307 -42.99 -0.42 15.52
C LYS A 307 -41.93 -0.70 14.48
N ASN A 308 -42.24 -1.53 13.49
CA ASN A 308 -41.37 -1.79 12.35
C ASN A 308 -42.18 -1.96 11.04
N LYS A 309 -41.55 -1.68 9.90
CA LYS A 309 -42.13 -1.85 8.56
C LYS A 309 -41.05 -2.11 7.53
N THR A 310 -41.31 -3.04 6.62
CA THR A 310 -40.42 -3.35 5.50
C THR A 310 -40.95 -2.71 4.21
N LEU A 311 -40.07 -2.03 3.48
CA LEU A 311 -40.32 -1.51 2.14
C LEU A 311 -39.46 -2.24 1.11
N ILE A 312 -40.05 -2.55 -0.05
CA ILE A 312 -39.33 -3.04 -1.23
C ILE A 312 -39.41 -1.99 -2.33
N VAL A 313 -38.25 -1.60 -2.87
CA VAL A 313 -38.14 -0.59 -3.93
C VAL A 313 -37.33 -1.17 -5.08
N ASN A 314 -37.81 -1.00 -6.32
CA ASN A 314 -37.09 -1.39 -7.52
C ASN A 314 -36.29 -0.22 -8.07
N THR A 315 -35.07 -0.48 -8.58
CA THR A 315 -34.25 0.54 -9.26
C THR A 315 -33.42 -0.10 -10.38
N LYS A 316 -33.05 0.69 -11.40
CA LYS A 316 -32.13 0.26 -12.46
C LYS A 316 -30.66 0.56 -12.13
N LYS A 317 -30.40 1.57 -11.28
CA LYS A 317 -29.04 2.04 -10.96
C LYS A 317 -28.47 1.34 -9.72
N SER A 318 -27.15 1.18 -9.69
CA SER A 318 -26.33 0.62 -8.61
C SER A 318 -26.07 1.57 -7.43
N TYR A 319 -26.41 2.84 -7.63
CA TYR A 319 -26.50 3.85 -6.59
C TYR A 319 -27.89 4.47 -6.62
N MET A 320 -28.45 4.77 -5.46
CA MET A 320 -29.72 5.49 -5.42
C MET A 320 -29.52 6.99 -5.62
N ARG A 321 -29.83 7.51 -6.82
CA ARG A 321 -30.33 8.91 -6.96
C ARG A 321 -31.73 9.09 -6.36
N ALA A 322 -32.44 7.99 -6.09
CA ALA A 322 -33.80 8.00 -5.56
C ALA A 322 -33.87 8.23 -4.03
N TYR A 323 -32.84 8.83 -3.41
CA TYR A 323 -32.88 9.17 -1.99
C TYR A 323 -34.15 9.98 -1.70
N GLY A 324 -34.46 11.01 -2.51
CA GLY A 324 -35.67 11.81 -2.31
C GLY A 324 -36.98 11.01 -2.28
N LYS A 325 -37.25 10.14 -3.27
CA LYS A 325 -38.53 9.39 -3.34
C LYS A 325 -38.62 8.30 -2.25
N THR A 326 -37.53 7.58 -2.01
CA THR A 326 -37.48 6.53 -0.99
C THR A 326 -37.53 7.13 0.42
N GLN A 327 -36.79 8.21 0.67
CA GLN A 327 -36.83 8.96 1.91
C GLN A 327 -38.22 9.51 2.18
N LYS A 328 -38.91 10.09 1.18
CA LYS A 328 -40.31 10.54 1.34
C LYS A 328 -41.23 9.40 1.80
N LYS A 329 -41.07 8.18 1.26
CA LYS A 329 -41.85 7.00 1.71
C LYS A 329 -41.50 6.59 3.14
N MET A 330 -40.23 6.64 3.52
CA MET A 330 -39.78 6.37 4.88
C MET A 330 -40.32 7.41 5.86
N ASN A 331 -40.18 8.70 5.56
CA ASN A 331 -40.67 9.82 6.37
C ASN A 331 -42.19 9.73 6.60
N LYS A 332 -42.98 9.35 5.58
CA LYS A 332 -44.42 9.12 5.74
C LYS A 332 -44.74 8.03 6.78
N ILE A 333 -43.94 6.96 6.84
CA ILE A 333 -44.12 5.87 7.82
C ILE A 333 -43.78 6.37 9.22
N VAL A 334 -42.64 7.03 9.37
CA VAL A 334 -42.18 7.58 10.65
C VAL A 334 -43.16 8.62 11.20
N LYS A 335 -43.66 9.52 10.34
CA LYS A 335 -44.69 10.52 10.70
C LYS A 335 -45.98 9.84 11.16
N LYS A 336 -46.44 8.78 10.46
CA LYS A 336 -47.62 8.00 10.88
C LYS A 336 -47.42 7.34 12.25
N TRP A 337 -46.19 6.96 12.59
CA TRP A 337 -45.88 6.33 13.88
C TRP A 337 -45.77 7.30 15.04
N LYS A 338 -45.71 8.62 14.80
CA LYS A 338 -45.52 9.66 15.81
C LYS A 338 -44.30 9.39 16.71
N ILE A 339 -43.18 8.96 16.12
CA ILE A 339 -41.94 8.67 16.86
C ILE A 339 -40.85 9.70 16.57
N LYS A 340 -40.01 9.97 17.57
CA LYS A 340 -38.90 10.95 17.46
C LYS A 340 -37.74 10.44 16.60
N ASN A 341 -37.33 9.18 16.79
CA ASN A 341 -36.18 8.61 16.08
C ASN A 341 -36.59 7.28 15.45
N ALA A 342 -36.18 7.05 14.20
CA ALA A 342 -36.37 5.80 13.50
C ALA A 342 -35.07 5.40 12.82
N ASP A 343 -34.72 4.12 12.96
CA ASP A 343 -33.58 3.52 12.30
C ASP A 343 -34.02 2.72 11.08
N ALA A 344 -33.07 2.50 10.17
CA ALA A 344 -33.30 1.67 9.00
C ALA A 344 -32.13 0.71 8.73
N LYS A 345 -32.48 -0.54 8.42
CA LYS A 345 -31.57 -1.54 7.87
C LYS A 345 -31.87 -1.74 6.39
N PHE A 346 -30.81 -1.84 5.60
CA PHE A 346 -30.87 -1.95 4.16
C PHE A 346 -30.26 -3.28 3.71
N SER A 347 -30.88 -3.91 2.71
CA SER A 347 -30.29 -5.02 1.96
C SER A 347 -30.76 -4.94 0.51
N PHE A 348 -29.99 -5.46 -0.44
CA PHE A 348 -30.40 -5.46 -1.84
C PHE A 348 -30.19 -6.82 -2.49
N ARG A 349 -30.84 -7.02 -3.64
CA ARG A 349 -30.55 -8.11 -4.57
C ARG A 349 -30.64 -7.61 -6.00
N ALA A 350 -29.81 -8.17 -6.87
CA ALA A 350 -29.91 -7.90 -8.30
C ALA A 350 -30.92 -8.86 -8.94
N TYR A 351 -31.46 -8.48 -10.09
CA TYR A 351 -32.22 -9.38 -10.95
C TYR A 351 -31.72 -9.31 -12.38
N THR A 352 -31.84 -10.43 -13.07
CA THR A 352 -31.70 -10.54 -14.52
C THR A 352 -32.98 -11.16 -15.10
N LYS A 353 -33.06 -11.32 -16.43
CA LYS A 353 -34.20 -11.95 -17.10
C LYS A 353 -33.71 -13.14 -17.92
N LYS A 354 -34.37 -14.29 -17.76
CA LYS A 354 -34.24 -15.46 -18.64
C LYS A 354 -35.65 -15.91 -19.01
N ASN A 355 -35.95 -16.03 -20.30
CA ASN A 355 -37.28 -16.40 -20.82
C ASN A 355 -38.40 -15.52 -20.23
N LYS A 356 -38.22 -14.19 -20.27
CA LYS A 356 -39.12 -13.17 -19.67
C LYS A 356 -39.31 -13.25 -18.14
N LYS A 357 -38.86 -14.31 -17.45
CA LYS A 357 -38.94 -14.47 -15.99
C LYS A 357 -37.74 -13.81 -15.29
N LYS A 358 -37.99 -13.14 -14.16
CA LYS A 358 -36.94 -12.53 -13.34
C LYS A 358 -36.21 -13.59 -12.53
N ILE A 359 -34.89 -13.61 -12.64
CA ILE A 359 -34.00 -14.42 -11.80
C ILE A 359 -33.29 -13.47 -10.85
N TYR A 360 -33.35 -13.76 -9.55
CA TYR A 360 -32.77 -12.91 -8.51
C TYR A 360 -31.50 -13.53 -7.92
N THR A 361 -30.57 -12.67 -7.49
CA THR A 361 -29.49 -13.07 -6.59
C THR A 361 -30.05 -13.33 -5.18
N LYS A 362 -29.21 -13.86 -4.27
CA LYS A 362 -29.48 -13.79 -2.83
C LYS A 362 -29.55 -12.33 -2.37
N TRP A 363 -30.19 -12.08 -1.24
CA TRP A 363 -30.10 -10.80 -0.56
C TRP A 363 -28.68 -10.58 -0.03
N SER A 364 -28.17 -9.35 -0.13
CA SER A 364 -26.95 -8.92 0.55
C SER A 364 -27.09 -9.06 2.07
N ASN A 365 -25.96 -8.95 2.78
CA ASN A 365 -26.04 -8.70 4.22
C ASN A 365 -26.80 -7.40 4.50
N GLU A 366 -27.43 -7.32 5.66
CA GLU A 366 -28.05 -6.10 6.14
C GLU A 366 -26.98 -5.09 6.57
N THR A 367 -27.15 -3.83 6.18
CA THR A 367 -26.30 -2.71 6.63
C THR A 367 -27.15 -1.58 7.17
N THR A 368 -26.66 -0.85 8.15
CA THR A 368 -27.21 0.46 8.56
C THR A 368 -26.50 1.58 7.79
N ASN A 369 -27.01 2.81 7.87
CA ASN A 369 -26.28 3.96 7.34
C ASN A 369 -25.11 4.29 8.30
N ARG A 370 -23.87 4.36 7.79
CA ARG A 370 -22.67 4.67 8.59
C ARG A 370 -22.53 6.14 8.93
N ARG A 371 -23.24 7.02 8.20
CA ARG A 371 -23.52 8.39 8.65
C ARG A 371 -24.93 8.33 9.19
N GLU A 372 -25.03 8.28 10.51
CA GLU A 372 -26.24 8.37 11.34
C GLU A 372 -27.55 8.33 10.54
N VAL A 373 -28.31 7.24 10.64
CA VAL A 373 -29.78 7.37 10.49
C VAL A 373 -30.30 8.07 11.74
N SER A 374 -29.83 9.29 11.99
CA SER A 374 -30.74 10.25 12.56
C SER A 374 -31.44 10.82 11.33
N VAL A 375 -32.62 10.27 11.02
CA VAL A 375 -33.61 11.09 10.33
C VAL A 375 -33.97 12.17 11.35
N LYS A 376 -33.08 13.15 11.56
CA LYS A 376 -33.40 14.37 12.28
C LYS A 376 -34.43 15.08 11.43
N PHE A 377 -35.50 15.48 12.12
CA PHE A 377 -36.70 16.09 11.60
C PHE A 377 -36.46 17.15 10.54
#